data_AF-A0A7C7RHW3-F1
#
_entry.id   AF-A0A7C7RHW3-F1
#
_cell.length_a   1.000
_cell.length_b   1.000
_cell.length_c   1.000
_cell.angle_alpha   90.00
_cell.angle_beta   90.00
_cell.angle_gamma   90.00
#
_symmetry.space_group_name_H-M   'P 1'
#
loop_
_entity.id
_entity.type
_entity.pdbx_description
1 polymer ?
#
loop_
_entity_poly.entity_id
_entity_poly.type
_entity_poly.pdbx_seq_one_letter_code
_entity_poly.pdbx_strand_id
1 'polypeptide(L)'
;MLGSPRGLSKVNFYADVHKKGISIIGAHASMRPQHESFGRLWTDRDDSALILSLFKQKKLRVRELITTRFRYTEAKRAYDLLMQGRGDVLGVILDWQ
;
A
#
# COMPACT_ATOMS: atom_id res chain seq x y z
N MET A 1 -5.28 9.29 -10.12
CA MET A 1 -4.53 8.27 -9.34
C MET A 1 -4.59 6.95 -10.08
N LEU A 2 -3.46 6.26 -10.25
CA LEU A 2 -3.41 4.98 -10.98
C LEU A 2 -3.95 3.79 -10.16
N GLY A 3 -3.82 3.82 -8.83
CA GLY A 3 -4.30 2.72 -7.96
C GLY A 3 -5.78 2.78 -7.57
N SER A 4 -6.45 3.92 -7.76
CA SER A 4 -7.88 4.10 -7.49
C SER A 4 -8.44 5.23 -8.37
N PRO A 5 -8.53 5.01 -9.69
CA PRO A 5 -9.00 6.03 -10.61
C PRO A 5 -10.46 6.38 -10.32
N ARG A 6 -10.76 7.68 -10.17
CA ARG A 6 -12.12 8.21 -10.05
C ARG A 6 -12.69 8.64 -11.41
N GLY A 7 -12.27 7.95 -12.47
CA GLY A 7 -12.53 8.30 -13.86
C GLY A 7 -11.29 8.17 -14.75
N LEU A 8 -11.47 8.41 -16.03
CA LEU A 8 -10.40 8.38 -17.03
C LEU A 8 -9.38 9.49 -16.78
N SER A 9 -8.11 9.14 -16.89
CA SER A 9 -7.00 10.10 -16.84
C SER A 9 -6.40 10.25 -18.24
N LYS A 10 -6.12 11.49 -18.66
CA LYS A 10 -5.45 11.80 -19.93
C LYS A 10 -3.98 12.11 -19.64
N VAL A 11 -3.07 11.59 -20.48
CA VAL A 11 -1.62 11.81 -20.38
C VAL A 11 -1.08 12.16 -21.77
N ASN A 12 -0.22 13.18 -21.87
CA ASN A 12 0.48 13.48 -23.11
C ASN A 12 1.86 12.81 -23.11
N PHE A 13 1.97 11.65 -23.77
CA PHE A 13 3.21 10.86 -23.76
C PHE A 13 4.41 11.58 -24.40
N TYR A 14 4.21 12.57 -25.27
CA TYR A 14 5.35 13.33 -25.80
C TYR A 14 5.88 14.33 -24.77
N ALA A 15 5.04 15.26 -24.32
CA ALA A 15 5.46 16.35 -23.45
C ALA A 15 5.72 15.91 -22.00
N ASP A 16 4.92 14.97 -21.49
CA ASP A 16 4.98 14.56 -20.08
C ASP A 16 5.92 13.40 -19.83
N VAL A 17 6.28 12.62 -20.87
CA VAL A 17 7.07 11.39 -20.71
C VAL A 17 8.32 11.41 -21.57
N HIS A 18 8.17 11.39 -22.90
CA HIS A 18 9.29 11.27 -23.84
C HIS A 18 10.26 12.44 -23.74
N LYS A 19 9.79 13.68 -23.87
CA LYS A 19 10.64 14.89 -23.81
C LYS A 19 11.39 15.00 -22.48
N LYS A 20 10.86 14.40 -21.41
CA LYS A 20 11.46 14.41 -20.06
C LYS A 20 12.30 13.16 -19.77
N GLY A 21 12.34 12.17 -20.66
CA GLY A 21 13.03 10.90 -20.44
C GLY A 21 12.47 10.08 -19.27
N ILE A 22 11.17 10.17 -19.00
CA ILE A 22 10.53 9.48 -17.87
C ILE A 22 10.12 8.05 -18.26
N SER A 23 10.30 7.10 -17.34
CA SER A 23 9.77 5.73 -17.46
C SER A 23 8.47 5.58 -16.67
N ILE A 24 7.46 4.95 -17.27
CA ILE A 24 6.21 4.59 -16.60
C ILE A 24 6.22 3.08 -16.32
N ILE A 25 6.11 2.71 -15.04
CA ILE A 25 6.11 1.32 -14.58
C ILE A 25 4.78 1.03 -13.89
N GLY A 26 4.04 0.03 -14.37
CA GLY A 26 2.84 -0.46 -13.69
C GLY A 26 3.20 -1.29 -12.46
N ALA A 27 2.56 -1.02 -11.33
CA ALA A 27 2.78 -1.72 -10.06
C ALA A 27 1.46 -2.21 -9.47
N HIS A 28 0.89 -3.26 -10.06
CA HIS A 28 -0.35 -3.87 -9.59
C HIS A 28 -0.06 -5.22 -8.93
N ALA A 29 -0.73 -5.53 -7.82
CA ALA A 29 -0.48 -6.76 -7.07
C ALA A 29 -0.70 -8.05 -7.88
N SER A 30 -1.57 -8.01 -8.90
CA SER A 30 -1.79 -9.15 -9.80
C SER A 30 -0.61 -9.46 -10.73
N MET A 31 0.36 -8.55 -10.86
CA MET A 31 1.57 -8.76 -11.67
C MET A 31 2.66 -9.51 -10.91
N ARG A 32 2.44 -9.84 -9.63
CA ARG A 32 3.39 -10.60 -8.81
C ARG A 32 3.55 -12.02 -9.36
N PRO A 33 4.77 -12.54 -9.52
CA PRO A 33 4.99 -13.93 -9.87
C PRO A 33 4.49 -14.86 -8.74
N GLN A 34 3.98 -16.03 -9.13
CA GLN A 34 3.45 -17.01 -8.18
C GLN A 34 4.52 -17.94 -7.60
N HIS A 35 5.59 -18.20 -8.36
CA HIS A 35 6.60 -19.19 -7.99
C HIS A 35 7.94 -18.56 -7.60
N GLU A 36 8.54 -17.78 -8.49
CA GLU A 36 9.88 -17.22 -8.29
C GLU A 36 9.95 -15.74 -8.65
N SER A 37 10.69 -14.98 -7.85
CA SER A 37 10.99 -13.58 -8.12
C SER A 37 11.98 -13.48 -9.29
N PHE A 38 11.77 -12.52 -10.18
CA PHE A 38 12.67 -12.28 -11.31
C PHE A 38 12.78 -10.79 -11.64
N GLY A 39 14.01 -10.33 -11.88
CA GLY A 39 14.29 -8.93 -12.17
C GLY A 39 13.72 -7.99 -11.09
N ARG A 40 12.70 -7.20 -11.46
CA ARG A 40 12.02 -6.23 -10.58
C ARG A 40 10.69 -6.73 -10.02
N LEU A 41 10.31 -7.97 -10.29
CA LEU A 41 9.03 -8.55 -9.90
C LEU A 41 9.24 -9.59 -8.81
N TRP A 42 8.68 -9.32 -7.64
CA TRP A 42 8.85 -10.13 -6.45
C TRP A 42 7.56 -10.89 -6.11
N THR A 43 7.73 -12.13 -5.68
CA THR A 43 6.64 -12.92 -5.09
C THR A 43 6.14 -12.24 -3.81
N ASP A 44 4.89 -12.50 -3.43
CA ASP A 44 4.34 -11.99 -2.16
C ASP A 44 5.16 -12.48 -0.94
N ARG A 45 5.67 -13.71 -1.03
CA ARG A 45 6.52 -14.32 -0.01
C ARG A 45 7.83 -13.55 0.17
N ASP A 46 8.51 -13.22 -0.92
CA ASP A 46 9.81 -12.54 -0.87
C ASP A 46 9.66 -11.10 -0.39
N ASP A 47 8.60 -10.39 -0.83
CA ASP A 47 8.26 -9.06 -0.32
C ASP A 47 7.98 -9.09 1.19
N SER A 48 7.17 -10.06 1.64
CA SER A 48 6.86 -10.23 3.06
C SER A 48 8.11 -10.53 3.88
N ALA A 49 9.00 -11.41 3.37
CA ALA A 49 10.26 -11.73 4.02
C ALA A 49 11.17 -10.50 4.16
N LEU A 50 11.25 -9.65 3.13
CA LEU A 50 11.98 -8.39 3.18
C LEU A 50 11.41 -7.47 4.26
N ILE A 51 10.09 -7.27 4.30
CA ILE A 51 9.44 -6.40 5.30
C ILE A 51 9.77 -6.87 6.72
N LEU A 52 9.64 -8.17 6.99
CA LEU A 52 10.00 -8.76 8.30
C LEU A 52 11.48 -8.54 8.63
N SER A 53 12.38 -8.67 7.64
CA SER A 53 13.81 -8.41 7.83
C SER A 53 14.08 -6.95 8.20
N LEU A 54 13.35 -6.00 7.60
CA LEU A 54 13.47 -4.57 7.88
C LEU A 54 12.94 -4.22 9.27
N PHE A 55 11.87 -4.87 9.73
CA PHE A 55 11.42 -4.76 11.12
C PHE A 55 12.46 -5.27 12.11
N LYS A 56 13.02 -6.45 11.87
CA LYS A 56 14.08 -7.03 12.70
C LYS A 56 15.29 -6.08 12.80
N GLN A 57 15.64 -5.42 11.70
CA GLN A 57 16.74 -4.45 11.64
C GLN A 57 16.35 -3.05 12.17
N LYS A 58 15.10 -2.84 12.63
CA LYS A 58 14.56 -1.54 13.04
C LYS A 58 14.69 -0.44 11.97
N LYS A 59 14.77 -0.84 10.69
CA LYS A 59 14.83 0.06 9.53
C LYS A 59 13.46 0.53 9.06
N LEU A 60 12.40 -0.17 9.48
CA LEU A 60 11.03 0.20 9.20
C LEU A 60 10.30 0.50 10.52
N ARG A 61 9.84 1.75 10.70
CA ARG A 61 9.09 2.21 11.87
C ARG A 61 7.63 2.41 11.47
N VAL A 62 6.75 1.47 11.84
CA VAL A 62 5.32 1.50 11.47
C VAL A 62 4.39 1.78 12.64
N ARG A 63 4.93 1.92 13.85
CA ARG A 63 4.11 2.16 15.06
C ARG A 63 3.24 3.41 14.91
N GLU A 64 3.75 4.43 14.25
CA GLU A 64 3.06 5.70 13.99
C GLU A 64 1.94 5.57 12.95
N LEU A 65 1.91 4.50 12.16
CA LEU A 65 0.78 4.22 11.26
C LEU A 65 -0.46 3.74 12.03
N ILE A 66 -0.29 3.27 13.27
CA ILE A 66 -1.39 2.80 14.12
C ILE A 66 -1.98 4.02 14.84
N THR A 67 -3.05 4.55 14.29
CA THR A 67 -3.75 5.72 14.84
C THR A 67 -4.69 5.38 15.99
N THR A 68 -5.32 4.21 15.97
CA THR A 68 -6.25 3.80 17.03
C THR A 68 -6.40 2.27 17.12
N ARG A 69 -6.94 1.80 18.24
CA ARG A 69 -7.25 0.40 18.52
C ARG A 69 -8.70 0.27 18.97
N PHE A 70 -9.36 -0.78 18.48
CA PHE A 70 -10.71 -1.15 18.89
C PHE A 70 -10.72 -2.63 19.25
N ARG A 71 -11.63 -3.05 20.14
CA ARG A 71 -11.94 -4.48 20.25
C ARG A 71 -12.55 -4.98 18.95
N TYR A 72 -12.36 -6.24 18.61
CA TYR A 72 -12.89 -6.82 17.37
C TYR A 72 -14.42 -6.71 17.29
N THR A 73 -15.12 -6.75 18.43
CA THR A 73 -16.57 -6.55 18.54
C THR A 73 -17.02 -5.14 18.16
N GLU A 74 -16.10 -4.17 18.12
CA GLU A 74 -16.35 -2.80 17.72
C GLU A 74 -15.96 -2.52 16.26
N ALA A 75 -15.72 -3.56 15.44
CA ALA A 75 -15.29 -3.42 14.05
C ALA A 75 -16.16 -2.44 13.24
N LYS A 76 -17.50 -2.46 13.42
CA LYS A 76 -18.40 -1.51 12.75
C LYS A 76 -17.98 -0.05 13.05
N ARG A 77 -17.72 0.27 14.31
CA ARG A 77 -17.31 1.61 14.74
C ARG A 77 -15.94 1.99 14.16
N ALA A 78 -15.02 1.04 14.07
CA ALA A 78 -13.73 1.25 13.41
C ALA A 78 -13.90 1.58 11.91
N TYR A 79 -14.76 0.87 11.19
CA TYR A 79 -15.07 1.16 9.78
C TYR A 79 -15.79 2.49 9.60
N ASP A 80 -16.78 2.81 10.45
CA ASP A 80 -17.47 4.10 10.42
C ASP A 80 -16.48 5.26 10.61
N LEU A 81 -15.54 5.11 11.54
CA LEU A 81 -14.46 6.07 11.76
C LEU A 81 -13.56 6.21 10.53
N LEU A 82 -13.17 5.12 9.86
CA LEU A 82 -12.35 5.17 8.65
C LEU A 82 -13.06 5.83 7.46
N MET A 83 -14.37 5.63 7.34
CA MET A 83 -15.16 6.23 6.26
C MET A 83 -15.41 7.73 6.47
N GLN A 84 -15.59 8.15 7.73
CA GLN A 84 -15.92 9.54 8.09
C GLN A 84 -14.69 10.38 8.45
N GLY A 85 -13.61 9.72 8.89
CA GLY A 85 -12.37 10.33 9.34
C GLY A 85 -11.65 11.01 8.18
N ARG A 86 -11.65 12.34 8.18
CA ARG A 86 -11.02 13.17 7.15
C ARG A 86 -9.50 13.26 7.36
N GLY A 87 -8.80 12.13 7.26
CA GLY A 87 -7.33 12.08 7.25
C GLY A 87 -6.65 11.96 8.62
N ASP A 88 -7.37 12.13 9.73
CA ASP A 88 -6.81 11.98 11.09
C ASP A 88 -6.62 10.51 11.52
N VAL A 89 -7.18 9.58 10.74
CA VAL A 89 -7.15 8.14 11.00
C VAL A 89 -6.51 7.45 9.80
N LEU A 90 -5.40 6.75 10.04
CA LEU A 90 -4.60 6.11 9.00
C LEU A 90 -4.66 4.58 9.11
N GLY A 91 -4.38 4.06 10.31
CA GLY A 91 -4.37 2.62 10.58
C GLY A 91 -5.12 2.30 11.87
N VAL A 92 -6.00 1.31 11.80
CA VAL A 92 -6.77 0.80 12.93
C VAL A 92 -6.39 -0.65 13.19
N ILE A 93 -6.11 -0.99 14.45
CA ILE A 93 -5.96 -2.39 14.86
C ILE A 93 -7.27 -2.85 15.51
N LEU A 94 -7.75 -4.01 15.07
CA LEU A 94 -8.79 -4.77 15.75
C LEU A 94 -8.13 -5.77 16.69
N ASP A 95 -8.37 -5.59 17.98
CA ASP A 95 -7.87 -6.45 19.05
C ASP A 95 -8.83 -7.62 19.28
N TRP A 96 -8.30 -8.84 19.18
CA TRP A 96 -9.05 -10.09 19.33
C TRP A 96 -8.97 -10.69 20.73
N GLN A 97 -8.21 -10.07 21.65
CA GLN A 97 -8.16 -10.47 23.06
C GLN A 97 -9.40 -10.04 23.83
#